data_AF-A0A952J7Y7-F1
#
_entry.id   AF-A0A952J7Y7-F1
#
_cell.length_a   1.000
_cell.length_b   1.000
_cell.length_c   1.000
_cell.angle_alpha   90.00
_cell.angle_beta   90.00
_cell.angle_gamma   90.00
#
_symmetry.space_group_name_H-M   'P 1'
#
loop_
_entity.id
_entity.type
_entity.pdbx_description
1 polymer ?
#
loop_
_entity_poly.entity_id
_entity_poly.type
_entity_poly.pdbx_seq_one_letter_code
_entity_poly.pdbx_strand_id
1 'polypeptide(L)'
;MRNWTLPPNKVFMQYGNTTPSVTSITGTPNNTYIVANGAYDENNNLLFYVIDDTLKDASSNYVGMISNYATLKEIVIVPVPGECRKYYVIVGHPVPLASSEILVSVVDCSSGSPSILSGPTQAAFFNGGGNMRHAHAFF
;
A
#
# COMPACT_ATOMS: atom_id res chain seq x y z
N MET A 1 12.84 -5.70 -5.62
CA MET A 1 11.40 -6.04 -5.73
C MET A 1 11.24 -7.14 -6.77
N ARG A 2 10.53 -8.23 -6.45
CA ARG A 2 10.21 -9.30 -7.42
C ARG A 2 8.73 -9.40 -7.77
N ASN A 3 7.85 -8.85 -6.93
CA ASN A 3 6.41 -8.92 -7.11
C ASN A 3 5.87 -7.51 -7.34
N TRP A 4 5.05 -7.35 -8.37
CA TRP A 4 4.33 -6.12 -8.67
C TRP A 4 2.84 -6.42 -8.63
N THR A 5 2.08 -5.54 -7.98
CA THR A 5 0.62 -5.61 -7.94
C THR A 5 0.06 -4.58 -8.90
N LEU A 6 -0.55 -5.05 -9.98
CA LEU A 6 -1.14 -4.23 -11.04
C LEU A 6 -2.55 -4.76 -11.30
N PRO A 7 -3.53 -4.44 -10.43
CA PRO A 7 -4.83 -5.09 -10.52
C PRO A 7 -5.46 -4.95 -11.92
N PRO A 8 -6.09 -6.03 -12.43
CA PRO A 8 -6.46 -7.25 -11.73
C PRO A 8 -5.34 -8.32 -11.65
N ASN A 9 -4.08 -7.98 -11.93
CA ASN A 9 -2.98 -8.93 -12.03
C ASN A 9 -1.92 -8.75 -10.92
N LYS A 10 -1.21 -9.84 -10.64
CA LYS A 10 0.10 -9.82 -10.01
C LYS A 10 1.15 -10.27 -11.03
N VAL A 11 2.30 -9.60 -11.01
CA VAL A 11 3.42 -9.89 -11.90
C VAL A 11 4.62 -10.31 -11.04
N PHE A 12 5.15 -11.49 -11.32
CA PHE A 12 6.39 -11.98 -10.73
C PHE A 12 7.55 -11.81 -11.72
N MET A 13 8.47 -10.92 -11.36
CA MET A 13 9.72 -10.67 -12.06
C MET A 13 10.73 -11.77 -11.70
N GLN A 14 11.01 -12.64 -12.66
CA GLN A 14 12.01 -13.70 -12.55
C GLN A 14 13.42 -13.13 -12.76
N TYR A 15 14.44 -13.79 -12.19
CA TYR A 15 15.84 -13.40 -12.42
C TYR A 15 16.33 -13.87 -13.79
N GLY A 16 17.19 -13.06 -14.40
CA GLY A 16 17.80 -13.37 -15.70
C GLY A 16 16.92 -12.92 -16.87
N ASN A 17 17.17 -13.48 -18.06
CA ASN A 17 16.48 -13.12 -19.30
C ASN A 17 15.20 -13.97 -19.52
N THR A 18 14.40 -14.14 -18.47
CA THR A 18 13.18 -14.95 -18.46
C THR A 18 11.95 -14.06 -18.45
N THR A 19 10.90 -14.46 -19.17
CA THR A 19 9.63 -13.73 -19.23
C THR A 19 8.99 -13.63 -17.82
N PRO A 20 8.52 -12.44 -17.40
CA PRO A 20 7.74 -12.30 -16.17
C PRO A 20 6.50 -13.18 -16.17
N SER A 21 6.17 -13.75 -15.02
CA SER A 21 4.91 -14.51 -14.87
C SER A 21 3.79 -13.56 -14.45
N VAL A 22 2.68 -13.59 -15.18
CA VAL A 22 1.48 -12.78 -14.89
C VAL A 22 0.34 -13.71 -14.52
N THR A 23 -0.30 -13.45 -13.38
CA THR A 23 -1.46 -14.21 -12.90
C THR A 23 -2.52 -13.26 -12.36
N SER A 24 -3.79 -13.67 -12.36
CA SER A 24 -4.88 -12.86 -11.84
C SER A 24 -4.90 -12.83 -10.31
N ILE A 25 -5.40 -11.72 -9.77
CA ILE A 25 -5.82 -11.59 -8.37
C ILE A 25 -7.34 -11.81 -8.36
N THR A 26 -7.77 -12.93 -7.79
CA THR A 26 -9.16 -13.35 -7.76
C THR A 26 -10.06 -12.28 -7.16
N GLY A 27 -11.19 -11.98 -7.82
CA GLY A 27 -12.21 -11.05 -7.31
C GLY A 27 -11.89 -9.55 -7.52
N THR A 28 -10.78 -9.21 -8.17
CA THR A 28 -10.37 -7.82 -8.33
C THR A 28 -11.04 -7.16 -9.54
N PRO A 29 -11.46 -5.88 -9.46
CA PRO A 29 -12.03 -5.16 -10.61
C PRO A 29 -11.04 -5.03 -11.77
N ASN A 30 -11.56 -5.00 -13.00
CA ASN A 30 -10.76 -4.81 -14.21
C ASN A 30 -10.77 -3.32 -14.64
N ASN A 31 -10.26 -2.42 -13.79
CA ASN A 31 -10.15 -1.00 -14.08
C ASN A 31 -8.68 -0.59 -14.35
N THR A 32 -8.48 0.36 -15.26
CA THR A 32 -7.16 0.68 -15.83
C THR A 32 -6.48 1.91 -15.20
N TYR A 33 -7.13 2.59 -14.25
CA TYR A 33 -6.62 3.83 -13.64
C TYR A 33 -6.79 3.80 -12.12
N ILE A 34 -6.06 2.92 -11.48
CA ILE A 34 -6.09 2.73 -10.03
C ILE A 34 -4.69 2.85 -9.46
N VAL A 35 -4.60 3.47 -8.29
CA VAL A 35 -3.37 3.44 -7.52
C VAL A 35 -3.38 2.16 -6.71
N ALA A 36 -2.36 1.33 -6.90
CA ALA A 36 -2.30 0.04 -6.24
C ALA A 36 -0.87 -0.37 -5.88
N ASN A 37 -0.75 -1.13 -4.80
CA ASN A 37 0.47 -1.80 -4.40
C ASN A 37 0.11 -3.01 -3.52
N GLY A 38 1.03 -3.95 -3.33
CA GLY A 38 0.75 -5.14 -2.52
C GLY A 38 1.97 -5.69 -1.79
N ALA A 39 1.69 -6.39 -0.70
CA ALA A 39 2.70 -7.09 0.10
C ALA A 39 2.63 -8.59 -0.18
N TYR A 40 3.81 -9.21 -0.23
CA TYR A 40 3.97 -10.63 -0.53
C TYR A 40 4.79 -11.30 0.56
N ASP A 41 4.50 -12.57 0.81
CA ASP A 41 5.33 -13.39 1.69
C ASP A 41 6.62 -13.87 1.00
N GLU A 42 7.47 -14.55 1.75
CA GLU A 42 8.74 -15.14 1.29
C GLU A 42 8.57 -16.16 0.16
N ASN A 43 7.37 -16.72 -0.01
CA ASN A 43 7.01 -17.67 -1.05
C ASN A 43 6.35 -17.00 -2.27
N ASN A 44 6.30 -15.66 -2.32
CA ASN A 44 5.62 -14.86 -3.34
C ASN A 44 4.08 -15.02 -3.37
N ASN A 45 3.49 -15.43 -2.26
CA ASN A 45 2.04 -15.37 -2.09
C ASN A 45 1.64 -13.94 -1.72
N LEU A 46 0.55 -13.45 -2.31
CA LEU A 46 -0.02 -12.16 -1.94
C LEU A 46 -0.57 -12.26 -0.53
N LEU A 47 -0.19 -11.35 0.36
CA LEU A 47 -0.73 -11.23 1.72
C LEU A 47 -1.94 -10.31 1.74
N PHE A 48 -1.75 -9.13 1.16
CA PHE A 48 -2.79 -8.11 0.97
C PHE A 48 -2.37 -7.20 -0.17
N TYR A 49 -3.33 -6.45 -0.69
CA TYR A 49 -3.06 -5.35 -1.58
C TYR A 49 -3.91 -4.14 -1.23
N VAL A 50 -3.48 -3.00 -1.73
CA VAL A 50 -4.25 -1.77 -1.70
C VAL A 50 -4.67 -1.45 -3.11
N ILE A 51 -5.94 -1.08 -3.26
CA ILE A 51 -6.50 -0.53 -4.49
C ILE A 51 -7.27 0.74 -4.10
N ASP A 52 -6.86 1.84 -4.72
CA ASP A 52 -7.24 3.20 -4.37
C ASP A 52 -7.03 3.49 -2.88
N ASP A 53 -8.11 3.50 -2.11
CA ASP A 53 -8.14 3.86 -0.70
C ASP A 53 -8.37 2.65 0.21
N THR A 54 -8.51 1.46 -0.38
CA THR A 54 -8.98 0.27 0.33
C THR A 54 -7.92 -0.81 0.40
N LEU A 55 -7.72 -1.34 1.60
CA LEU A 55 -6.97 -2.55 1.83
C LEU A 55 -7.87 -3.75 1.59
N LYS A 56 -7.37 -4.67 0.77
CA LYS A 56 -8.00 -5.92 0.42
C LYS A 56 -7.09 -7.08 0.81
N ASP A 57 -7.69 -8.19 1.26
CA ASP A 57 -6.94 -9.42 1.45
C ASP A 57 -6.60 -10.07 0.10
N ALA A 58 -5.88 -11.20 0.14
CA ALA A 58 -5.48 -11.93 -1.06
C ALA A 58 -6.66 -12.49 -1.89
N SER A 59 -7.86 -12.56 -1.31
CA SER A 59 -9.10 -13.01 -1.96
C SER A 59 -9.98 -11.83 -2.40
N SER A 60 -9.47 -10.60 -2.32
CA SER A 60 -10.19 -9.35 -2.62
C SER A 60 -11.33 -8.99 -1.65
N ASN A 61 -11.38 -9.60 -0.46
CA ASN A 61 -12.29 -9.15 0.58
C ASN A 61 -11.82 -7.81 1.15
N TYR A 62 -12.78 -6.95 1.50
CA TYR A 62 -12.47 -5.68 2.16
C TYR A 62 -12.00 -5.91 3.59
N VAL A 63 -10.85 -5.31 3.93
CA VAL A 63 -10.28 -5.35 5.28
C VAL A 63 -10.44 -4.00 5.96
N GLY A 64 -10.23 -2.92 5.22
CA GLY A 64 -10.29 -1.57 5.78
C GLY A 64 -9.88 -0.49 4.78
N MET A 65 -9.88 0.75 5.26
CA MET A 65 -9.55 1.94 4.48
C MET A 65 -8.19 2.48 4.92
N ILE A 66 -7.31 2.80 3.98
CA ILE A 66 -5.93 3.29 4.22
C ILE A 66 -5.74 4.77 3.87
N SER A 67 -6.71 5.39 3.20
CA SER A 67 -6.81 6.83 2.97
C SER A 67 -8.24 7.17 2.57
N ASN A 68 -8.59 8.44 2.41
CA ASN A 68 -9.90 8.84 1.87
C ASN A 68 -9.73 10.03 0.94
N TYR A 69 -8.82 9.90 -0.03
CA TYR A 69 -8.53 10.97 -0.99
C TYR A 69 -8.97 10.57 -2.38
N ALA A 70 -9.86 11.37 -2.94
CA ALA A 70 -10.49 11.10 -4.22
C ALA A 70 -9.52 11.11 -5.41
N THR A 71 -8.40 11.85 -5.33
CA THR A 71 -7.50 12.01 -6.48
C THR A 71 -6.03 12.17 -6.07
N LEU A 72 -5.13 11.79 -6.99
CA LEU A 72 -3.67 11.97 -6.90
C LEU A 72 -3.04 11.39 -5.62
N LYS A 73 -2.72 10.10 -5.65
CA LYS A 73 -2.03 9.44 -4.55
C LYS A 73 -0.95 8.49 -5.05
N GLU A 74 0.03 8.24 -4.20
CA GLU A 74 1.03 7.20 -4.38
C GLU A 74 1.04 6.30 -3.15
N ILE A 75 1.21 4.99 -3.36
CA ILE A 75 1.17 4.00 -2.30
C ILE A 75 2.47 3.23 -2.30
N VAL A 76 3.15 3.26 -1.16
CA VAL A 76 4.35 2.46 -0.90
C VAL A 76 4.08 1.57 0.29
N ILE A 77 4.48 0.30 0.17
CA ILE A 77 4.37 -0.69 1.24
C ILE A 77 5.77 -1.15 1.59
N VAL A 78 6.15 -1.04 2.86
CA VAL A 78 7.45 -1.48 3.36
C VAL A 78 7.28 -2.33 4.62
N PRO A 79 8.13 -3.35 4.84
CA PRO A 79 8.09 -4.13 6.06
C PRO A 79 8.43 -3.27 7.29
N VAL A 80 7.81 -3.56 8.42
CA VAL A 80 8.22 -3.00 9.72
C VAL A 80 9.53 -3.67 10.14
N PRO A 81 10.61 -2.92 10.39
CA PRO A 81 11.90 -3.51 10.77
C PRO A 81 11.79 -4.36 12.04
N GLY A 82 12.30 -5.59 11.98
CA GLY A 82 12.30 -6.52 13.12
C GLY A 82 10.96 -7.23 13.39
N GLU A 83 9.90 -6.92 12.64
CA GLU A 83 8.58 -7.52 12.84
C GLU A 83 8.13 -8.30 11.60
N CYS A 84 8.07 -9.63 11.73
CA CYS A 84 7.65 -10.50 10.64
C CYS A 84 6.20 -10.21 10.24
N ARG A 85 5.97 -10.09 8.92
CA ARG A 85 4.63 -9.95 8.32
C ARG A 85 3.83 -8.73 8.83
N LYS A 86 4.53 -7.72 9.35
CA LYS A 86 3.96 -6.38 9.58
C LYS A 86 4.52 -5.39 8.58
N TYR A 87 3.68 -4.46 8.16
CA TYR A 87 3.98 -3.53 7.08
C TYR A 87 3.49 -2.13 7.41
N TYR A 88 4.30 -1.13 7.06
CA TYR A 88 3.80 0.22 6.91
C TYR A 88 3.19 0.35 5.51
N VAL A 89 1.95 0.82 5.45
CA VAL A 89 1.31 1.32 4.23
C VAL A 89 1.41 2.83 4.28
N ILE A 90 2.17 3.41 3.36
CA ILE A 90 2.47 4.82 3.28
C ILE A 90 1.73 5.38 2.07
N VAL A 91 0.87 6.37 2.30
CA VAL A 91 0.13 7.06 1.25
C VAL A 91 0.63 8.49 1.14
N GLY A 92 1.20 8.83 -0.01
CA GLY A 92 1.47 10.21 -0.36
C GLY A 92 0.28 10.80 -1.11
N HIS A 93 -0.22 11.95 -0.65
CA HIS A 93 -1.30 12.68 -1.29
C HIS A 93 -0.86 14.13 -1.54
N PRO A 94 -0.43 14.47 -2.76
CA PRO A 94 -0.25 15.86 -3.16
C PRO A 94 -1.60 16.56 -3.39
N VAL A 95 -1.77 17.72 -2.76
CA VAL A 95 -2.80 18.70 -3.09
C VAL A 95 -2.16 19.75 -4.00
N PRO A 96 -2.49 19.78 -5.31
CA PRO A 96 -1.85 20.67 -6.27
C PRO A 96 -1.81 22.12 -5.80
N LEU A 97 -0.63 22.73 -5.89
CA LEU A 97 -0.39 24.15 -5.56
C LEU A 97 -0.67 24.54 -4.09
N ALA A 98 -0.94 23.58 -3.20
CA ALA A 98 -1.33 23.87 -1.82
C ALA A 98 -0.48 23.11 -0.80
N SER A 99 -0.51 21.79 -0.81
CA SER A 99 0.16 20.98 0.22
C SER A 99 0.47 19.57 -0.26
N SER A 100 1.17 18.81 0.56
CA SER A 100 1.26 17.37 0.42
C SER A 100 1.17 16.73 1.80
N GLU A 101 0.49 15.61 1.89
CA GLU A 101 0.31 14.87 3.13
C GLU A 101 0.86 13.45 2.97
N ILE A 102 1.44 12.95 4.06
CA ILE A 102 1.84 11.55 4.18
C ILE A 102 0.96 10.92 5.26
N LEU A 103 0.18 9.91 4.88
CA LEU A 103 -0.54 9.06 5.81
C LEU A 103 0.21 7.75 6.00
N VAL A 104 0.17 7.20 7.20
CA VAL A 104 0.72 5.89 7.51
C VAL A 104 -0.32 5.04 8.23
N SER A 105 -0.44 3.79 7.79
CA SER A 105 -1.14 2.73 8.51
C SER A 105 -0.18 1.58 8.80
N VAL A 106 -0.40 0.86 9.90
CA VAL A 106 0.31 -0.39 10.20
C VAL A 106 -0.63 -1.55 9.93
N VAL A 107 -0.19 -2.47 9.07
CA VAL A 107 -0.93 -3.67 8.70
C VAL A 107 -0.21 -4.89 9.24
N ASP A 108 -0.94 -5.74 9.95
CA ASP A 108 -0.43 -6.99 10.51
C ASP A 108 -1.07 -8.19 9.83
N CYS A 109 -0.21 -9.06 9.30
CA CYS A 109 -0.58 -10.33 8.66
C CYS A 109 -0.05 -11.55 9.43
N SER A 110 0.39 -11.37 10.67
CA SER A 110 1.02 -12.42 11.49
C SER A 110 0.06 -13.56 11.84
N SER A 111 -1.25 -13.30 11.88
CA SER A 111 -2.31 -14.30 12.11
C SER A 111 -2.71 -15.10 10.85
N GLY A 112 -2.10 -14.80 9.70
CA GLY A 112 -2.47 -15.39 8.40
C GLY A 112 -3.48 -14.56 7.61
N SER A 113 -4.20 -13.62 8.24
CA SER A 113 -5.09 -12.66 7.59
C SER A 113 -4.64 -11.23 7.89
N PRO A 114 -4.68 -10.31 6.91
CA PRO A 114 -4.33 -8.92 7.13
C PRO A 114 -5.35 -8.23 8.06
N SER A 115 -4.85 -7.35 8.93
CA SER A 115 -5.63 -6.45 9.76
C SER A 115 -4.93 -5.10 9.89
N ILE A 116 -5.69 -4.01 9.98
CA ILE A 116 -5.13 -2.67 10.23
C ILE A 116 -4.99 -2.51 11.74
N LEU A 117 -3.76 -2.47 12.25
CA LEU A 117 -3.48 -2.26 13.67
C LEU A 117 -3.65 -0.80 14.09
N SER A 118 -3.24 0.12 13.21
CA SER A 118 -3.29 1.55 13.45
C SER A 118 -3.35 2.34 12.15
N GLY A 119 -3.89 3.55 12.22
CA GLY A 119 -4.02 4.47 11.10
C GLY A 119 -5.33 4.30 10.29
N PRO A 120 -5.50 5.07 9.21
CA PRO A 120 -4.51 6.02 8.68
C PRO A 120 -4.33 7.24 9.57
N THR A 121 -3.07 7.58 9.85
CA THR A 121 -2.69 8.76 10.64
C THR A 121 -1.74 9.63 9.83
N GLN A 122 -1.92 10.95 9.91
CA GLN A 122 -1.02 11.90 9.25
C GLN A 122 0.34 11.86 9.93
N ALA A 123 1.36 11.40 9.19
CA ALA A 123 2.75 11.35 9.64
C ALA A 123 3.51 12.63 9.27
N ALA A 124 3.14 13.27 8.15
CA ALA A 124 3.73 14.54 7.74
C ALA A 124 2.75 15.39 6.94
N PHE A 125 2.91 16.71 7.05
CA PHE A 125 2.20 17.72 6.26
C PHE A 125 3.19 18.75 5.74
N PHE A 126 3.21 18.93 4.42
CA PHE A 126 4.07 19.87 3.72
C PHE A 126 3.21 20.99 3.15
N ASN A 127 3.40 22.22 3.60
CA ASN A 127 2.68 23.38 3.09
C ASN A 127 3.47 24.00 1.93
N GLY A 128 2.81 24.33 0.81
CA GLY A 128 3.42 24.91 -0.39
C GLY A 128 4.09 26.27 -0.19
N GLY A 129 3.90 26.88 0.99
CA GLY A 129 4.55 28.13 1.42
C GLY A 129 5.87 27.98 2.20
N GLY A 130 6.51 26.80 2.21
CA GLY A 130 7.88 26.64 2.72
C GLY A 130 8.06 26.42 4.22
N ASN A 131 6.99 26.20 4.99
CA ASN A 131 7.08 25.88 6.41
C ASN A 131 6.66 24.42 6.67
N MET A 132 7.63 23.57 7.02
CA MET A 132 7.37 22.23 7.53
C MET A 132 6.86 22.33 8.97
N ARG A 133 5.68 21.78 9.25
CA ARG A 133 5.23 21.54 10.63
C ARG A 133 5.42 20.05 10.91
N HIS A 134 6.44 19.70 11.69
CA HIS A 134 6.58 18.33 12.20
C HIS A 134 5.42 18.03 13.16
N ALA A 135 4.53 17.13 12.77
CA ALA A 135 3.60 16.50 13.70
C ALA A 135 4.35 15.34 14.38
N HIS A 136 4.86 15.59 15.59
CA HIS A 136 5.35 14.52 16.45
C HIS A 136 4.16 13.77 17.05
N ALA A 137 4.08 12.46 16.81
CA ALA A 137 3.49 11.50 17.74
C ALA A 137 4.02 10.10 17.43
N PHE A 138 5.22 9.79 17.94
CA PHE A 138 5.61 8.42 18.26
C PHE A 138 5.83 8.37 19.76
N PHE A 139 4.87 7.77 20.48
CA PHE A 139 5.05 7.15 21.79
C PHE A 139 4.20 5.89 21.81
#